data_AF-A0A7W8W356-F1
#
_entry.id   AF-A0A7W8W356-F1
#
_cell.length_a   1.000
_cell.length_b   1.000
_cell.length_c   1.000
_cell.angle_alpha   90.00
_cell.angle_beta   90.00
_cell.angle_gamma   90.00
#
_symmetry.space_group_name_H-M   'P 1'
#
loop_
_entity.id
_entity.type
_entity.pdbx_description
1 polymer ?
#
loop_
_entity_poly.entity_id
_entity_poly.type
_entity_poly.pdbx_seq_one_letter_code
_entity_poly.pdbx_strand_id
1 'polypeptide(L)'
;MNQTNDALEQMAKLVTANTKAMSALGARAMVLGKFRDAALPHLTALQRAGIARAFRQGIEETMSLMDDVPLPAEYHSAMLELTNVILATLGPSRASPL
;
A
#
# COMPACT_ATOMS: atom_id res chain seq x y z
N MET A 1 23.67 36.45 -0.82
CA MET A 1 24.26 35.16 -1.27
C MET A 1 24.21 34.05 -0.21
N ASN A 2 24.09 34.34 1.09
CA ASN A 2 24.04 33.31 2.14
C ASN A 2 22.70 32.55 2.21
N GLN A 3 21.57 33.27 2.19
CA GLN A 3 20.23 32.69 2.34
C GLN A 3 19.83 31.71 1.22
N THR A 4 20.29 31.95 0.00
CA THR A 4 20.04 31.04 -1.14
C THR A 4 20.79 29.72 -0.97
N ASN A 5 22.01 29.76 -0.44
CA ASN A 5 22.81 28.56 -0.19
C ASN A 5 22.23 27.74 0.96
N ASP A 6 21.79 28.41 2.03
CA ASP A 6 21.13 27.76 3.17
C ASP A 6 19.81 27.09 2.76
N ALA A 7 19.00 27.74 1.92
CA ALA A 7 17.76 27.18 1.38
C ALA A 7 18.01 25.96 0.50
N LEU A 8 19.05 26.00 -0.36
CA LEU A 8 19.46 24.86 -1.19
C LEU A 8 19.91 23.67 -0.33
N GLU A 9 20.67 23.92 0.74
CA GLU A 9 21.12 22.86 1.65
C GLU A 9 19.94 22.22 2.40
N GLN A 10 18.98 23.02 2.87
CA GLN A 10 17.75 22.52 3.49
C GLN A 10 16.92 21.69 2.52
N MET A 11 16.80 22.14 1.26
CA MET A 11 16.09 21.40 0.22
C MET A 11 16.78 20.06 -0.08
N ALA A 12 18.11 20.03 -0.15
CA ALA A 12 18.88 18.79 -0.34
C ALA A 12 18.68 17.80 0.81
N LYS A 13 18.64 18.29 2.06
CA LYS A 13 18.33 17.48 3.24
C LYS A 13 16.92 16.91 3.19
N LEU A 14 15.92 17.73 2.85
CA LEU A 14 14.53 17.30 2.74
C LEU A 14 14.33 16.25 1.65
N VAL A 15 14.92 16.47 0.46
CA VAL A 15 14.88 15.50 -0.64
C VAL A 15 15.53 14.19 -0.22
N THR A 16 16.71 14.24 0.42
CA THR A 16 17.39 13.04 0.90
C THR A 16 16.56 12.27 1.93
N ALA A 17 15.92 12.98 2.88
CA ALA A 17 15.06 12.36 3.89
C ALA A 17 13.83 11.70 3.25
N ASN A 18 13.17 12.39 2.32
CA ASN A 18 12.01 11.85 1.59
C ASN A 18 12.41 10.65 0.74
N THR A 19 13.54 10.70 0.03
CA THR A 19 14.04 9.56 -0.75
C THR A 19 14.27 8.34 0.16
N LYS A 20 14.91 8.50 1.32
CA LYS A 20 15.10 7.40 2.28
C LYS A 20 13.77 6.82 2.76
N ALA A 21 12.80 7.68 3.11
CA ALA A 21 11.47 7.25 3.54
C ALA A 21 10.75 6.48 2.43
N MET A 22 10.77 7.00 1.20
CA MET A 22 10.19 6.35 0.02
C MET A 22 10.86 5.01 -0.28
N SER A 23 12.19 4.92 -0.19
CA SER A 23 12.93 3.66 -0.35
C SER A 23 12.51 2.61 0.69
N ALA A 24 12.36 3.02 1.94
CA ALA A 24 11.90 2.12 3.00
C ALA A 24 10.46 1.64 2.77
N LEU A 25 9.56 2.52 2.32
CA LEU A 25 8.19 2.16 1.94
C LEU A 25 8.19 1.19 0.75
N GLY A 26 9.00 1.43 -0.27
CA GLY A 26 9.17 0.52 -1.40
C GLY A 26 9.67 -0.86 -1.00
N ALA A 27 10.66 -0.92 -0.09
CA ALA A 27 11.15 -2.18 0.46
C ALA A 27 10.06 -2.95 1.23
N ARG A 28 9.27 -2.26 2.07
CA ARG A 28 8.13 -2.87 2.79
C ARG A 28 7.08 -3.40 1.83
N ALA A 29 6.72 -2.62 0.80
CA ALA A 29 5.76 -3.04 -0.22
C ALA A 29 6.25 -4.29 -0.97
N MET A 30 7.54 -4.34 -1.32
CA MET A 30 8.15 -5.50 -1.97
C MET A 30 8.07 -6.76 -1.09
N VAL A 31 8.42 -6.65 0.20
CA VAL A 31 8.36 -7.78 1.13
C VAL A 31 6.93 -8.29 1.29
N LEU A 32 5.95 -7.40 1.47
CA LEU A 32 4.54 -7.78 1.59
C LEU A 32 4.01 -8.42 0.30
N GLY A 33 4.42 -7.90 -0.87
CA GLY A 33 4.09 -8.50 -2.16
C GLY A 33 4.64 -9.93 -2.29
N LYS A 34 5.92 -10.14 -1.94
CA LYS A 34 6.53 -11.48 -1.96
C LYS A 34 5.90 -12.44 -0.96
N PHE A 35 5.56 -11.95 0.24
CA PHE A 35 4.83 -12.75 1.22
C PHE A 35 3.48 -13.21 0.69
N ARG A 36 2.72 -12.30 0.07
CA ARG A 36 1.44 -12.63 -0.58
C ARG A 36 1.63 -13.68 -1.67
N ASP A 37 2.58 -13.49 -2.58
CA ASP A 37 2.83 -14.42 -3.69
C ASP A 37 3.24 -15.81 -3.19
N ALA A 38 4.00 -15.88 -2.09
CA ALA A 38 4.39 -17.14 -1.46
C ALA A 38 3.22 -17.79 -0.69
N ALA A 39 2.38 -17.01 -0.01
CA ALA A 39 1.30 -17.53 0.83
C ALA A 39 0.08 -17.98 0.03
N LEU A 40 -0.35 -17.19 -0.97
CA LEU A 40 -1.59 -17.42 -1.72
C LEU A 40 -1.73 -18.86 -2.26
N PRO A 41 -0.71 -19.46 -2.92
CA PRO A 41 -0.81 -20.82 -3.45
C PRO A 41 -1.16 -21.89 -2.41
N HIS A 42 -0.85 -21.66 -1.14
CA HIS A 42 -1.07 -22.62 -0.06
C HIS A 42 -2.42 -22.44 0.65
N LEU A 43 -3.21 -21.44 0.26
CA LEU A 43 -4.51 -21.16 0.87
C LEU A 43 -5.65 -21.79 0.06
N THR A 44 -6.56 -22.46 0.77
CA THR A 44 -7.83 -22.94 0.22
C THR A 44 -8.73 -21.77 -0.20
N ALA A 45 -9.70 -22.02 -1.08
CA ALA A 45 -10.68 -21.01 -1.49
C ALA A 45 -11.45 -20.41 -0.30
N LEU A 46 -11.81 -21.23 0.70
CA LEU A 46 -12.49 -20.78 1.91
C LEU A 46 -11.60 -19.84 2.74
N GLN A 47 -10.32 -20.17 2.92
CA GLN A 47 -9.38 -19.32 3.64
C GLN A 47 -9.14 -18.00 2.91
N ARG A 48 -9.00 -18.02 1.58
CA ARG A 48 -8.85 -16.80 0.77
C ARG A 48 -10.08 -15.89 0.90
N ALA A 49 -11.29 -16.45 0.89
CA ALA A 49 -12.52 -15.69 1.10
C ALA A 49 -12.60 -15.09 2.51
N GLY A 50 -12.19 -15.84 3.54
CA GLY A 50 -12.09 -15.34 4.92
C GLY A 50 -11.10 -14.17 5.04
N ILE A 51 -9.92 -14.31 4.45
CA ILE A 51 -8.89 -13.26 4.42
C ILE A 51 -9.40 -12.03 3.66
N ALA A 52 -10.06 -12.21 2.51
CA ALA A 52 -10.61 -11.09 1.75
C ALA A 52 -11.63 -10.28 2.55
N ARG A 53 -12.49 -10.96 3.33
CA ARG A 53 -13.44 -10.30 4.24
C ARG A 53 -12.72 -9.53 5.34
N ALA A 54 -11.78 -10.18 6.04
CA ALA A 54 -11.03 -9.55 7.13
C ALA A 54 -10.18 -8.37 6.63
N PHE A 55 -9.56 -8.50 5.46
CA PHE A 55 -8.77 -7.44 4.84
C PHE A 55 -9.62 -6.22 4.49
N ARG A 56 -10.79 -6.43 3.86
CA ARG A 56 -11.71 -5.33 3.55
C ARG A 56 -12.15 -4.61 4.82
N GLN A 57 -12.56 -5.37 5.84
CA GLN A 57 -12.98 -4.81 7.13
C GLN A 57 -11.88 -3.96 7.77
N GLY A 58 -10.63 -4.43 7.80
CA GLY A 58 -9.52 -3.66 8.36
C GLY A 58 -9.21 -2.36 7.60
N ILE A 59 -9.39 -2.35 6.27
CA ILE A 59 -9.25 -1.13 5.47
C ILE A 59 -10.39 -0.15 5.78
N GLU A 60 -11.64 -0.63 5.85
CA GLU A 60 -12.80 0.20 6.19
C GLU A 60 -12.66 0.82 7.59
N GLU A 61 -12.19 0.04 8.57
CA GLU A 61 -11.88 0.53 9.92
C GLU A 61 -10.78 1.59 9.91
N THR A 62 -9.71 1.36 9.15
CA THR A 62 -8.61 2.33 9.02
C THR A 62 -9.10 3.63 8.38
N MET A 63 -9.92 3.54 7.32
CA MET A 63 -10.51 4.72 6.69
C MET A 63 -11.40 5.50 7.65
N SER A 64 -12.25 4.80 8.41
CA SER A 64 -13.13 5.44 9.39
C SER A 64 -12.36 6.19 10.48
N LEU A 65 -11.22 5.67 10.93
CA LEU A 65 -10.34 6.36 11.89
C LEU A 65 -9.67 7.62 11.31
N MET A 66 -9.64 7.75 9.98
CA MET A 66 -8.99 8.84 9.26
C MET A 66 -9.98 9.85 8.69
N ASP A 67 -11.29 9.69 8.90
CA ASP A 67 -12.32 10.58 8.33
C ASP A 67 -12.13 12.05 8.77
N ASP A 68 -11.60 12.30 9.96
CA ASP A 68 -11.30 13.64 10.48
C ASP A 68 -9.92 14.19 10.03
N VAL A 69 -9.12 13.40 9.32
CA VAL A 69 -7.79 13.80 8.84
C VAL A 69 -7.90 14.30 7.40
N PRO A 70 -7.51 15.55 7.10
CA PRO A 70 -7.54 16.06 5.73
C PRO A 70 -6.40 15.43 4.92
N LEU A 71 -6.68 14.27 4.32
CA LEU A 71 -5.76 13.58 3.42
C LEU A 71 -6.00 14.02 1.97
N PRO A 72 -4.96 14.06 1.13
CA PRO A 72 -5.12 14.30 -0.29
C PRO A 72 -6.03 13.26 -0.95
N ALA A 73 -6.80 13.66 -1.96
CA ALA A 73 -7.66 12.74 -2.71
C ALA A 73 -6.87 11.60 -3.36
N GLU A 74 -5.62 11.87 -3.73
CA GLU A 74 -4.68 10.90 -4.28
C GLU A 74 -4.35 9.79 -3.27
N TYR A 75 -4.31 10.11 -1.97
CA TYR A 75 -4.08 9.13 -0.92
C TYR A 75 -5.23 8.13 -0.83
N HIS A 76 -6.47 8.64 -0.79
CA HIS A 76 -7.66 7.80 -0.79
C HIS A 76 -7.76 6.96 -2.06
N SER A 77 -7.47 7.54 -3.22
CA SER A 77 -7.49 6.84 -4.50
C SER A 77 -6.48 5.69 -4.53
N ALA A 78 -5.24 5.94 -4.08
CA ALA A 78 -4.20 4.91 -4.00
C ALA A 78 -4.58 3.80 -3.00
N MET A 79 -5.15 4.14 -1.84
CA MET A 79 -5.63 3.15 -0.87
C MET A 79 -6.69 2.22 -1.48
N LEU A 80 -7.69 2.79 -2.16
CA LEU A 80 -8.76 2.02 -2.79
C LEU A 80 -8.23 1.15 -3.93
N GLU A 81 -7.35 1.69 -4.78
CA GLU A 81 -6.72 0.95 -5.88
C GLU A 81 -5.95 -0.27 -5.36
N LEU A 82 -5.04 -0.06 -4.39
CA LEU A 82 -4.23 -1.12 -3.81
C LEU A 82 -5.08 -2.19 -3.11
N THR A 83 -6.13 -1.76 -2.41
CA THR A 83 -7.10 -2.66 -1.76
C THR A 83 -7.78 -3.56 -2.79
N ASN A 84 -8.26 -2.98 -3.89
CA ASN A 84 -8.91 -3.72 -4.97
C ASN A 84 -7.95 -4.70 -5.67
N VAL A 85 -6.69 -4.30 -5.89
CA VAL A 85 -5.66 -5.19 -6.44
C VAL A 85 -5.44 -6.42 -5.55
N ILE A 86 -5.38 -6.24 -4.23
CA ILE A 86 -5.22 -7.35 -3.28
C ILE A 86 -6.46 -8.25 -3.28
N LEU A 87 -7.66 -7.66 -3.19
CA LEU A 87 -8.92 -8.41 -3.23
C LEU A 87 -9.08 -9.23 -4.52
N ALA A 88 -8.68 -8.67 -5.67
CA ALA A 88 -8.74 -9.37 -6.95
C ALA A 88 -7.91 -10.66 -6.96
N THR A 89 -6.75 -10.68 -6.30
CA THR A 89 -5.91 -11.89 -6.21
C THR A 89 -6.35 -12.91 -5.18
N LEU A 90 -7.13 -12.48 -4.19
CA LEU A 90 -7.76 -13.39 -3.23
C LEU A 90 -9.01 -14.05 -3.83
N GLY A 91 -9.58 -13.44 -4.89
CA GLY A 91 -10.66 -14.02 -5.67
C GLY A 91 -10.29 -15.36 -6.32
N PRO A 92 -11.28 -16.12 -6.78
CA PRO A 92 -11.02 -17.38 -7.48
C PRO A 92 -10.09 -17.11 -8.67
N SER A 93 -8.99 -17.87 -8.75
CA SER A 93 -8.15 -17.90 -9.95
C SER A 93 -9.08 -18.17 -11.11
N ARG A 94 -9.23 -17.23 -12.05
CA ARG A 94 -9.89 -17.53 -13.32
C ARG A 94 -8.97 -18.53 -14.00
N ALA A 95 -9.24 -19.82 -13.79
CA ALA A 95 -8.66 -20.87 -14.61
C ALA A 95 -9.05 -20.53 -16.04
N SER A 96 -8.04 -20.32 -16.90
CA SER A 96 -8.25 -20.09 -18.32
C SER A 96 -9.15 -21.20 -18.87
N PRO A 97 -10.20 -20.88 -19.63
CA PRO A 97 -10.94 -21.91 -20.36
C PRO A 97 -9.99 -22.53 -21.38
N LEU A 98 -9.80 -23.85 -21.28
CA LEU A 98 -9.26 -24.68 -22.35
C LEU A 98 -10.30 -24.82 -23.46
#